data_AF-A0A2N5Y6F6-F1
#
_entry.id   AF-A0A2N5Y6F6-F1
#
_cell.length_a   1.000
_cell.length_b   1.000
_cell.length_c   1.000
_cell.angle_alpha   90.00
_cell.angle_beta   90.00
_cell.angle_gamma   90.00
#
_symmetry.space_group_name_H-M   'P 1'
#
loop_
_entity.id
_entity.type
_entity.pdbx_description
1 polymer ?
#
loop_
_entity_poly.entity_id
_entity_poly.type
_entity_poly.pdbx_seq_one_letter_code
_entity_poly.pdbx_strand_id
1 'polypeptide(L)'
;MSLDAGRMRADVTGTGVSAVTAQMSGVVALGVSIRQHIEQADLEGAGELAAERHRCLVALFDVPDTADESLSSWLQEILREDQSLLQALAELRGKMELELGATRRSARGAREYAAVAENRGR
;
A
#
# COMPACT_ATOMS: atom_id res chain seq x y z
N MET A 1 39.50 17.57 44.46
CA MET A 1 38.05 17.83 44.31
C MET A 1 37.82 18.43 42.93
N SER A 2 36.72 18.02 42.28
CA SER A 2 36.16 18.51 41.01
C SER A 2 36.75 17.93 39.71
N LEU A 3 36.14 16.83 39.27
CA LEU A 3 36.01 16.47 37.86
C LEU A 3 34.56 16.69 37.45
N ASP A 4 34.39 17.11 36.19
CA ASP A 4 33.21 16.98 35.35
C ASP A 4 31.84 17.48 35.85
N ALA A 5 31.42 18.61 35.29
CA ALA A 5 30.00 18.93 35.12
C ALA A 5 29.77 19.86 33.91
N GLY A 6 30.51 19.64 32.82
CA GLY A 6 30.60 20.58 31.70
C GLY A 6 30.41 19.97 30.32
N ARG A 7 29.54 18.96 30.14
CA ARG A 7 29.07 18.54 28.81
C ARG A 7 27.86 17.60 28.92
N MET A 8 27.00 17.65 27.90
CA MET A 8 25.84 16.78 27.65
C MET A 8 24.51 17.17 28.31
N ARG A 9 23.94 18.30 27.89
CA ARG A 9 22.51 18.35 27.55
C ARG A 9 22.45 18.48 26.02
N ALA A 10 22.64 17.37 25.30
CA ALA A 10 21.54 16.55 24.78
C ALA A 10 20.69 17.33 23.75
N ASP A 11 21.26 17.44 22.53
CA ASP A 11 20.56 17.65 21.24
C ASP A 11 19.58 16.49 20.90
N VAL A 12 18.82 16.01 21.89
CA VAL A 12 18.03 14.77 21.77
C VAL A 12 16.64 15.02 21.17
N THR A 13 16.14 16.26 21.19
CA THR A 13 14.81 16.59 20.65
C THR A 13 14.83 16.92 19.15
N GLY A 14 15.90 17.56 18.64
CA GLY A 14 15.97 17.98 17.23
C GLY A 14 16.22 16.84 16.23
N THR A 15 16.92 15.78 16.65
CA THR A 15 17.24 14.62 15.80
C THR A 15 16.09 13.60 15.73
N GLY A 16 15.32 13.44 16.81
CA GLY A 16 14.15 12.55 16.86
C GLY A 16 13.00 13.00 15.94
N VAL A 17 12.69 14.31 15.93
CA VAL A 17 11.63 14.88 15.07
C VAL A 17 11.98 14.72 13.58
N SER A 18 13.25 14.90 13.21
CA SER A 18 13.69 14.72 11.83
C SER A 18 13.63 13.26 11.36
N ALA A 19 13.90 12.29 12.24
CA ALA A 19 13.83 10.86 11.93
C ALA A 19 12.39 10.37 11.76
N VAL A 20 11.47 10.77 12.64
CA VAL A 20 10.04 10.42 12.55
C VAL A 20 9.42 11.02 11.29
N THR A 21 9.76 12.28 10.96
CA THR A 21 9.27 12.94 9.74
C THR A 21 9.72 12.20 8.46
N ALA A 22 10.97 11.78 8.41
CA ALA A 22 11.50 11.01 7.27
C ALA A 22 10.81 9.63 7.15
N GLN A 23 10.56 8.97 8.27
CA GLN A 23 9.85 7.68 8.29
C GLN A 23 8.39 7.82 7.85
N MET A 24 7.67 8.84 8.34
CA MET A 24 6.29 9.14 7.91
C MET A 24 6.21 9.44 6.41
N SER A 25 7.11 10.27 5.90
CA SER A 25 7.21 10.54 4.46
C SER A 25 7.47 9.27 3.66
N GLY A 26 8.29 8.36 4.18
CA GLY A 26 8.53 7.04 3.59
C GLY A 26 7.27 6.17 3.51
N VAL A 27 6.44 6.15 4.57
CA VAL A 27 5.17 5.41 4.59
C VAL A 27 4.18 5.94 3.55
N VAL A 28 4.09 7.26 3.40
CA VAL A 28 3.25 7.91 2.37
C VAL A 28 3.76 7.54 0.97
N ALA A 29 5.07 7.64 0.73
CA ALA A 29 5.67 7.28 -0.55
C ALA A 29 5.43 5.81 -0.92
N LEU A 30 5.55 4.88 0.04
CA LEU A 30 5.20 3.49 -0.18
C LEU A 30 3.73 3.31 -0.58
N GLY A 31 2.81 4.07 0.03
CA GLY A 31 1.39 4.06 -0.35
C GLY A 31 1.18 4.46 -1.81
N VAL A 32 1.86 5.50 -2.27
CA VAL A 32 1.83 5.93 -3.68
C VAL A 32 2.40 4.86 -4.60
N SER A 33 3.54 4.25 -4.26
CA SER A 33 4.15 3.19 -5.07
C SER A 33 3.26 1.94 -5.15
N ILE A 34 2.67 1.49 -4.04
CA ILE A 34 1.73 0.36 -4.05
C ILE A 34 0.57 0.65 -5.01
N ARG A 35 0.02 1.88 -4.99
CA ARG A 35 -1.07 2.27 -5.90
C ARG A 35 -0.65 2.16 -7.35
N GLN A 36 0.56 2.61 -7.70
CA GLN A 36 1.08 2.51 -9.07
C GLN A 36 1.19 1.05 -9.53
N HIS A 37 1.66 0.14 -8.67
CA HIS A 37 1.69 -1.30 -8.98
C HIS A 37 0.27 -1.87 -9.19
N ILE A 38 -0.70 -1.50 -8.35
CA ILE A 38 -2.11 -1.91 -8.50
C ILE A 38 -2.70 -1.41 -9.82
N GLU A 39 -2.45 -0.14 -10.18
CA GLU A 39 -2.90 0.45 -11.44
C GLU A 39 -2.33 -0.28 -12.67
N GLN A 40 -1.14 -0.87 -12.54
CA GLN A 40 -0.47 -1.70 -13.54
C GLN A 40 -0.86 -3.19 -13.46
N ALA A 41 -1.75 -3.57 -12.54
CA ALA A 41 -2.13 -4.95 -12.22
C ALA A 41 -0.95 -5.85 -11.76
N ASP A 42 0.14 -5.25 -11.29
CA ASP A 42 1.25 -5.95 -10.65
C ASP A 42 0.95 -6.17 -9.16
N LEU A 43 0.24 -7.26 -8.87
CA LEU A 43 -0.15 -7.61 -7.50
C LEU A 43 1.01 -8.14 -6.65
N GLU A 44 2.05 -8.70 -7.28
CA GLU A 44 3.22 -9.23 -6.57
C GLU A 44 4.05 -8.07 -6.02
N GLY A 45 4.42 -7.11 -6.87
CA GLY A 45 5.13 -5.91 -6.45
C GLY A 45 4.32 -5.07 -5.44
N ALA A 46 3.01 -4.95 -5.64
CA ALA A 46 2.13 -4.29 -4.67
C ALA A 46 2.14 -4.98 -3.30
N GLY A 47 2.16 -6.32 -3.27
CA GLY A 47 2.16 -7.11 -2.04
C GLY A 47 3.46 -6.97 -1.24
N GLU A 48 4.61 -7.00 -1.91
CA GLU A 48 5.92 -6.81 -1.29
C GLU A 48 6.04 -5.44 -0.63
N LEU A 49 5.64 -4.38 -1.34
CA LEU A 49 5.65 -3.02 -0.82
C LEU A 49 4.63 -2.80 0.30
N ALA A 50 3.47 -3.46 0.25
CA ALA A 50 2.47 -3.39 1.32
C ALA A 50 3.00 -4.02 2.63
N ALA A 51 3.70 -5.14 2.54
CA ALA A 51 4.36 -5.75 3.70
C ALA A 51 5.42 -4.81 4.31
N GLU A 52 6.22 -4.16 3.47
CA GLU A 52 7.20 -3.16 3.94
C GLU A 52 6.54 -1.96 4.60
N ARG A 53 5.51 -1.39 3.96
CA ARG A 53 4.75 -0.26 4.51
C ARG A 53 4.13 -0.60 5.86
N HIS A 54 3.62 -1.81 6.02
CA HIS A 54 3.08 -2.29 7.30
C HIS A 54 4.15 -2.35 8.39
N ARG A 55 5.35 -2.88 8.08
CA ARG A 55 6.48 -2.88 9.04
C ARG A 55 6.84 -1.47 9.49
N CYS A 56 6.93 -0.52 8.56
CA CYS A 56 7.23 0.87 8.87
C CYS A 56 6.14 1.51 9.76
N LEU A 57 4.87 1.28 9.46
CA LEU A 57 3.75 1.78 10.26
C LEU A 57 3.78 1.25 11.69
N VAL A 58 3.98 -0.05 11.88
CA VAL A 58 4.04 -0.64 13.23
C VAL A 58 5.20 -0.04 14.03
N ALA A 59 6.38 0.10 13.43
CA ALA A 59 7.54 0.69 14.09
C ALA A 59 7.30 2.14 14.54
N LEU A 60 6.43 2.90 13.86
CA LEU A 60 6.07 4.27 14.25
C LEU A 60 5.19 4.32 15.50
N PHE A 61 4.34 3.31 15.72
CA PHE A 61 3.49 3.24 16.92
C PHE A 61 4.25 2.76 18.17
N ASP A 62 5.43 2.17 18.00
CA ASP A 62 6.31 1.75 19.10
C ASP A 62 7.18 2.90 19.65
N VAL A 63 7.14 4.09 19.05
CA VAL A 63 7.90 5.26 19.52
C VAL A 63 7.11 5.98 20.63
N PRO A 64 7.61 6.02 21.88
CA PRO A 64 6.93 6.76 22.94
C PRO A 64 7.01 8.28 22.68
N ASP A 65 5.85 8.93 22.81
CA ASP A 65 5.71 10.37 23.06
C ASP A 65 5.93 11.34 21.87
N THR A 66 5.38 11.02 20.69
CA THR A 66 5.24 12.00 19.59
C THR A 66 3.90 12.73 19.64
N ALA A 67 3.58 13.38 20.77
CA ALA A 67 2.44 14.30 20.85
C ALA A 67 2.80 15.64 20.17
N ASP A 68 2.94 15.61 18.85
CA ASP A 68 3.19 16.80 18.02
C ASP A 68 1.99 17.06 17.12
N GLU A 69 1.64 18.33 16.89
CA GLU A 69 0.54 18.72 15.98
C GLU A 69 0.76 18.17 14.56
N SER A 70 2.04 18.03 14.16
CA SER A 70 2.48 17.39 12.92
C SER A 70 1.97 15.94 12.76
N LEU A 71 1.85 15.17 13.85
CA LEU A 71 1.42 13.76 13.79
C LEU A 71 0.01 13.63 13.23
N SER A 72 -0.89 14.55 13.61
CA SER A 72 -2.28 14.53 13.14
C SER A 72 -2.37 14.74 11.63
N SER A 73 -1.55 15.65 11.08
CA SER A 73 -1.45 15.89 9.64
C SER A 73 -0.92 14.65 8.92
N TRP A 74 0.13 14.02 9.43
CA TRP A 74 0.69 12.80 8.84
C TRP A 74 -0.29 11.63 8.82
N LEU A 75 -1.03 11.42 9.92
CA LEU A 75 -2.07 10.39 9.97
C LEU A 75 -3.19 10.67 8.95
N GLN A 76 -3.58 11.92 8.76
CA GLN A 76 -4.55 12.28 7.73
C GLN A 76 -4.04 11.98 6.31
N GLU A 77 -2.76 12.26 6.03
CA GLU A 77 -2.15 11.92 4.74
C GLU A 77 -2.12 10.40 4.50
N ILE A 78 -1.71 9.63 5.53
CA ILE A 78 -1.70 8.15 5.47
C ILE A 78 -3.10 7.61 5.18
N LEU A 79 -4.11 8.09 5.90
CA LEU A 79 -5.51 7.67 5.72
C LEU A 79 -6.05 8.04 4.33
N ARG A 80 -5.69 9.21 3.81
CA ARG A 80 -6.06 9.64 2.46
C ARG A 80 -5.42 8.74 1.39
N GLU A 81 -4.16 8.37 1.57
CA GLU A 81 -3.51 7.43 0.65
C GLU A 81 -4.10 6.02 0.76
N ASP A 82 -4.47 5.55 1.97
CA ASP A 82 -5.18 4.29 2.16
C ASP A 82 -6.55 4.28 1.46
N GLN A 83 -7.30 5.38 1.54
CA GLN A 83 -8.56 5.51 0.81
C GLN A 83 -8.34 5.41 -0.71
N SER A 84 -7.29 6.06 -1.22
CA SER A 84 -6.93 6.01 -2.64
C SER A 84 -6.51 4.60 -3.08
N LEU A 85 -5.78 3.87 -2.23
CA LEU A 85 -5.39 2.47 -2.45
C LEU A 85 -6.60 1.54 -2.51
N LEU A 86 -7.54 1.68 -1.57
CA LEU A 86 -8.77 0.90 -1.54
C LEU A 86 -9.61 1.13 -2.80
N GLN A 87 -9.68 2.37 -3.29
CA GLN A 87 -10.34 2.67 -4.54
C GLN A 87 -9.65 1.98 -5.73
N ALA A 88 -8.32 2.07 -5.85
CA ALA A 88 -7.57 1.42 -6.92
C ALA A 88 -7.77 -0.11 -6.91
N LEU A 89 -7.77 -0.74 -5.74
CA LEU A 89 -8.05 -2.17 -5.59
C LEU A 89 -9.49 -2.53 -6.01
N ALA A 90 -10.47 -1.69 -5.66
CA ALA A 90 -11.85 -1.92 -6.06
C ALA A 90 -12.02 -1.81 -7.59
N GLU A 91 -11.35 -0.85 -8.22
CA GLU A 91 -11.33 -0.70 -9.68
C GLU A 91 -10.65 -1.90 -10.36
N LEU A 92 -9.50 -2.35 -9.87
CA LEU A 92 -8.82 -3.54 -10.39
C LEU A 92 -9.69 -4.79 -10.26
N ARG A 93 -10.32 -5.00 -9.08
CA ARG A 93 -11.26 -6.11 -8.88
C ARG A 93 -12.40 -6.07 -9.89
N GLY A 94 -12.98 -4.90 -10.13
CA GLY A 94 -14.04 -4.73 -11.14
C GLY A 94 -13.59 -5.09 -12.56
N LYS A 95 -12.36 -4.71 -12.95
CA LYS A 95 -11.77 -5.11 -14.24
C LYS A 95 -11.61 -6.64 -14.34
N MET A 96 -11.06 -7.27 -13.31
CA MET A 96 -10.88 -8.73 -13.27
C MET A 96 -12.22 -9.49 -13.36
N GLU A 97 -13.26 -9.01 -12.68
CA GLU A 97 -14.60 -9.60 -12.74
C GLU A 97 -15.20 -9.55 -14.15
N LEU A 98 -15.02 -8.43 -14.87
CA LEU A 98 -15.47 -8.27 -16.25
C LEU A 98 -14.72 -9.22 -17.20
N GLU A 99 -13.41 -9.33 -17.06
CA GLU A 99 -12.57 -10.23 -17.86
C GLU A 99 -12.92 -11.70 -17.61
N LEU A 100 -13.06 -12.13 -16.36
CA LEU A 100 -13.50 -13.48 -16.01
C LEU A 100 -14.90 -13.78 -16.58
N GLY A 101 -15.82 -12.83 -16.50
CA GLY A 101 -17.14 -12.95 -17.11
C GLY A 101 -17.08 -13.11 -18.63
N ALA A 102 -16.23 -12.35 -19.31
CA ALA A 102 -16.01 -12.45 -20.75
C ALA A 102 -15.40 -13.80 -21.14
N THR A 103 -14.38 -14.27 -20.41
CA THR A 103 -13.74 -15.57 -20.64
C THR A 103 -14.73 -16.72 -20.46
N ARG A 104 -15.59 -16.67 -19.43
CA ARG A 104 -16.65 -17.70 -19.21
C ARG A 104 -17.65 -17.74 -20.37
N ARG A 105 -18.11 -16.58 -20.86
CA ARG A 105 -19.03 -16.52 -22.01
C ARG A 105 -18.37 -17.02 -23.30
N SER A 106 -17.12 -16.65 -23.53
CA SER A 106 -16.34 -17.13 -24.68
C SER A 106 -16.17 -18.66 -24.66
N ALA A 107 -15.78 -19.22 -23.52
CA ALA A 107 -15.63 -20.66 -23.34
C ALA A 107 -16.96 -21.42 -23.53
N ARG A 108 -18.09 -20.85 -23.09
CA ARG A 108 -19.42 -21.42 -23.34
C ARG A 108 -19.76 -21.42 -24.84
N GLY A 109 -19.57 -20.29 -25.52
CA GLY A 109 -19.80 -20.19 -26.96
C GLY A 109 -18.96 -21.19 -27.75
N ALA A 110 -17.67 -21.34 -27.40
CA ALA A 110 -16.79 -22.31 -28.04
C ALA A 110 -17.30 -23.77 -27.91
N ARG A 111 -17.84 -24.14 -26.75
CA ARG A 111 -18.46 -25.47 -26.54
C ARG A 111 -19.74 -25.65 -27.34
N GLU A 112 -20.59 -24.62 -27.41
CA GLU A 112 -21.83 -24.65 -28.20
C GLU A 112 -21.51 -24.78 -29.71
N TYR A 113 -20.52 -24.06 -30.21
CA TYR A 113 -20.03 -24.22 -31.59
C TYR A 113 -19.49 -25.62 -31.87
N ALA A 114 -18.67 -26.17 -30.97
CA ALA A 114 -18.14 -27.54 -31.12
C ALA A 114 -19.27 -28.58 -31.16
N ALA A 115 -20.26 -28.47 -30.26
CA ALA A 115 -21.41 -29.36 -30.22
C ALA A 115 -22.28 -29.29 -31.50
N VAL A 116 -22.42 -28.12 -32.10
CA VAL A 116 -23.11 -27.94 -33.38
C VAL A 116 -22.31 -28.53 -34.55
N ALA A 117 -20.99 -28.38 -34.54
CA ALA A 117 -20.11 -28.94 -35.57
C ALA A 117 -20.09 -30.48 -35.54
N GLU A 118 -20.08 -31.10 -34.36
CA GLU A 118 -20.10 -32.56 -34.20
C GLU A 118 -21.44 -33.20 -34.59
N ASN A 119 -22.56 -32.47 -34.47
CA ASN A 119 -23.90 -32.98 -34.83
C ASN A 119 -24.30 -32.75 -36.29
N ARG A 120 -23.48 -32.08 -37.12
CA ARG A 120 -23.81 -31.81 -38.54
C ARG A 120 -23.73 -33.02 -39.47
N GLY A 121 -23.22 -34.16 -38.98
CA GLY A 121 -23.06 -35.40 -39.75
C GLY A 121 -23.99 -36.56 -39.33
N ARG A 122 -24.93 -36.31 -38.41
CA ARG A 122 -26.04 -37.22 -38.06
C ARG A 122 -27.35 -36.68 -38.62
#